data_AF-A0A1C5UEM8-F1
#
_entry.id   AF-A0A1C5UEM8-F1
#
_cell.length_a   1.000
_cell.length_b   1.000
_cell.length_c   1.000
_cell.angle_alpha   90.00
_cell.angle_beta   90.00
_cell.angle_gamma   90.00
#
_symmetry.space_group_name_H-M   'P 1'
#
loop_
_entity.id
_entity.type
_entity.pdbx_description
1 polymer ?
#
loop_
_entity_poly.entity_id
_entity_poly.type
_entity_poly.pdbx_seq_one_letter_code
_entity_poly.pdbx_strand_id
1 'polypeptide(L)'
;METYIKDLNLSPEVKTVLSWCLGITKVSDLEGLNYLTFANRCPKNYNVLAIADELNALGYLYPPENEISVYDVPMSKRLQNVLIRNNILYLSQLSIHPREEILKFRNMGESTMLELDNICEKYDIRICSLASIKEAFSNCYFPVALHTMFFKNAIFSTDDLKNKTAHDLFLICERDYPLTMKAYYSLKKNGIMFEDWEDKYLFEVLLKKTSSLMWQKYEIVKVSQFVDYSEAQLEEIISLYPKLSRIVKTRLQEH
;
A
#
# COMPACT_ATOMS: atom_id res chain seq x y z
N MET A 1 19.65 21.19 -13.80
CA MET A 1 20.04 20.12 -14.75
C MET A 1 19.81 18.82 -14.01
N GLU A 2 18.99 17.92 -14.55
CA GLU A 2 18.62 16.67 -13.87
C GLU A 2 19.84 15.75 -13.75
N THR A 3 20.07 15.19 -12.56
CA THR A 3 21.15 14.23 -12.31
C THR A 3 20.55 12.83 -12.18
N TYR A 4 21.13 11.84 -12.85
CA TYR A 4 20.63 10.47 -12.83
C TYR A 4 21.45 9.60 -11.88
N ILE A 5 20.78 8.65 -11.21
CA ILE A 5 21.40 7.71 -10.25
C ILE A 5 22.54 6.92 -10.90
N LYS A 6 22.40 6.55 -12.18
CA LYS A 6 23.42 5.79 -12.93
C LYS A 6 24.75 6.54 -13.04
N ASP A 7 24.72 7.87 -13.02
CA ASP A 7 25.89 8.74 -13.20
C ASP A 7 26.57 9.08 -11.86
N LEU A 8 25.97 8.71 -10.72
CA LEU A 8 26.55 8.90 -9.39
C LEU A 8 27.66 7.88 -9.09
N ASN A 9 28.60 8.25 -8.21
CA ASN A 9 29.64 7.35 -7.73
C ASN A 9 29.12 6.43 -6.61
N LEU A 10 28.16 5.58 -6.95
CA LEU A 10 27.55 4.57 -6.09
C LEU A 10 28.01 3.17 -6.51
N SER A 11 27.99 2.21 -5.58
CA SER A 11 28.26 0.81 -5.89
C SER A 11 27.25 0.26 -6.93
N PRO A 12 27.67 -0.69 -7.79
CA PRO A 12 26.78 -1.31 -8.77
C PRO A 12 25.53 -1.93 -8.14
N GLU A 13 25.67 -2.51 -6.95
CA GLU A 13 24.59 -3.09 -6.17
C GLU A 13 23.56 -2.01 -5.77
N VAL A 14 24.02 -0.88 -5.21
CA VAL A 14 23.16 0.25 -4.84
C VAL A 14 22.40 0.79 -6.06
N LYS A 15 23.09 1.01 -7.18
CA LYS A 15 22.46 1.48 -8.43
C LYS A 15 21.36 0.53 -8.89
N THR A 16 21.61 -0.77 -8.79
CA THR A 16 20.64 -1.80 -9.17
C THR A 16 19.41 -1.76 -8.26
N VAL A 17 19.60 -1.67 -6.94
CA VAL A 17 18.48 -1.60 -5.99
C VAL A 17 17.64 -0.34 -6.21
N LEU A 18 18.28 0.82 -6.36
CA LEU A 18 17.57 2.08 -6.59
C LEU A 18 16.76 2.03 -7.88
N SER A 19 17.36 1.61 -8.98
CA SER A 19 16.67 1.59 -10.28
C SER A 19 15.64 0.47 -10.40
N TRP A 20 16.02 -0.78 -10.12
CA TRP A 20 15.19 -1.95 -10.44
C TRP A 20 14.19 -2.28 -9.33
N CYS A 21 14.57 -2.09 -8.07
CA CYS A 21 13.68 -2.42 -6.95
C CYS A 21 12.80 -1.24 -6.55
N LEU A 22 13.33 -0.02 -6.62
CA LEU A 22 12.66 1.17 -6.10
C LEU A 22 12.13 2.12 -7.19
N GLY A 23 12.53 1.93 -8.45
CA GLY A 23 12.15 2.83 -9.56
C GLY A 23 12.77 4.23 -9.44
N ILE A 24 13.76 4.40 -8.57
CA ILE A 24 14.49 5.66 -8.34
C ILE A 24 15.57 5.73 -9.41
N THR A 25 15.37 6.59 -10.40
CA THR A 25 16.28 6.73 -11.55
C THR A 25 16.96 8.10 -11.60
N LYS A 26 16.38 9.08 -10.90
CA LYS A 26 16.83 10.47 -10.82
C LYS A 26 17.12 10.85 -9.38
N VAL A 27 17.97 11.86 -9.19
CA VAL A 27 18.24 12.43 -7.87
C VAL A 27 17.00 13.11 -7.29
N SER A 28 16.18 13.74 -8.14
CA SER A 28 14.91 14.34 -7.72
C SER A 28 13.92 13.33 -7.11
N ASP A 29 14.02 12.04 -7.47
CA ASP A 29 13.20 10.97 -6.88
C ASP A 29 13.53 10.72 -5.38
N LEU A 30 14.70 11.19 -4.91
CA LEU A 30 15.15 11.11 -3.51
C LEU A 30 14.69 12.32 -2.67
N GLU A 31 14.17 13.38 -3.29
CA GLU A 31 13.74 14.58 -2.56
C GLU A 31 12.63 14.25 -1.55
N GLY A 32 12.80 14.75 -0.33
CA GLY A 32 11.87 14.47 0.78
C GLY A 32 12.05 13.09 1.44
N LEU A 33 12.98 12.25 0.95
CA LEU A 33 13.34 11.01 1.63
C LEU A 33 14.42 11.24 2.69
N ASN A 34 14.35 10.42 3.73
CA ASN A 34 15.36 10.25 4.77
C ASN A 34 15.57 8.75 5.00
N TYR A 35 16.49 8.36 5.88
CA TYR A 35 16.77 6.94 6.13
C TYR A 35 15.51 6.14 6.50
N LEU A 36 14.61 6.72 7.29
CA LEU A 36 13.38 6.06 7.75
C LEU A 36 12.39 5.82 6.59
N THR A 37 12.07 6.86 5.84
CA THR A 37 11.11 6.79 4.72
C THR A 37 11.67 5.98 3.55
N PHE A 38 13.00 6.02 3.35
CA PHE A 38 13.70 5.17 2.40
C PHE A 38 13.62 3.69 2.80
N ALA A 39 13.91 3.36 4.07
CA ALA A 39 13.87 1.99 4.56
C ALA A 39 12.50 1.31 4.40
N ASN A 40 11.42 2.08 4.56
CA ASN A 40 10.04 1.59 4.36
C ASN A 40 9.74 1.20 2.91
N ARG A 41 10.50 1.70 1.92
CA ARG A 41 10.34 1.36 0.50
C ARG A 41 11.24 0.19 0.09
N CYS A 42 12.32 -0.06 0.82
CA CYS A 42 13.29 -1.10 0.47
C CYS A 42 12.71 -2.51 0.62
N PRO A 43 13.01 -3.44 -0.33
CA PRO A 43 12.69 -4.84 -0.14
C PRO A 43 13.45 -5.43 1.05
N LYS A 44 12.88 -6.49 1.65
CA LYS A 44 13.53 -7.22 2.75
C LYS A 44 14.86 -7.85 2.29
N ASN A 45 15.78 -8.03 3.22
CA ASN A 45 17.11 -8.65 3.03
C ASN A 45 18.17 -7.80 2.29
N TYR A 46 17.87 -6.57 1.90
CA TYR A 46 18.92 -5.63 1.47
C TYR A 46 19.52 -4.93 2.70
N ASN A 47 20.81 -4.61 2.64
CA ASN A 47 21.45 -3.81 3.67
C ASN A 47 21.09 -2.34 3.46
N VAL A 48 19.87 -1.97 3.88
CA VAL A 48 19.33 -0.61 3.70
C VAL A 48 20.24 0.45 4.30
N LEU A 49 20.86 0.17 5.46
CA LEU A 49 21.77 1.12 6.10
C LEU A 49 22.98 1.41 5.21
N ALA A 50 23.62 0.37 4.65
CA ALA A 50 24.75 0.58 3.74
C ALA A 50 24.36 1.37 2.48
N ILE A 51 23.18 1.11 1.92
CA ILE A 51 22.66 1.87 0.78
C ILE A 51 22.45 3.34 1.16
N ALA A 52 21.83 3.58 2.32
CA ALA A 52 21.55 4.92 2.83
C ALA A 52 22.86 5.68 3.12
N ASP A 53 23.88 5.02 3.66
CA ASP A 53 25.20 5.59 3.94
C ASP A 53 25.95 5.99 2.67
N GLU A 54 25.87 5.21 1.59
CA GLU A 54 26.44 5.62 0.30
C GLU A 54 25.74 6.88 -0.26
N LEU A 55 24.41 6.97 -0.14
CA LEU A 55 23.67 8.16 -0.55
C LEU A 55 23.96 9.37 0.35
N ASN A 56 24.18 9.14 1.65
CA ASN A 56 24.56 10.16 2.60
C ASN A 56 25.95 10.74 2.32
N ALA A 57 26.91 9.88 1.98
CA ALA A 57 28.26 10.30 1.60
C ALA A 57 28.28 11.24 0.38
N LEU A 58 27.27 11.13 -0.49
CA LEU A 58 27.07 12.02 -1.64
C LEU A 58 26.15 13.22 -1.35
N GLY A 59 25.59 13.31 -0.15
CA GLY A 59 24.73 14.41 0.29
C GLY A 59 23.27 14.33 -0.16
N TYR A 60 22.78 13.15 -0.57
CA TYR A 60 21.42 12.97 -1.10
C TYR A 60 20.41 12.38 -0.12
N LEU A 61 20.85 11.73 0.95
CA LEU A 61 19.96 11.12 1.94
C LEU A 61 20.55 11.32 3.34
N TYR A 62 19.73 11.72 4.30
CA TYR A 62 20.19 12.01 5.66
C TYR A 62 19.42 11.18 6.69
N PRO A 63 20.05 10.85 7.83
CA PRO A 63 19.33 10.33 8.98
C PRO A 63 18.23 11.32 9.42
N PRO A 64 17.04 10.85 9.79
CA PRO A 64 16.01 11.70 10.38
C PRO A 64 16.45 12.30 11.72
N GLU A 65 16.02 13.53 11.98
CA GLU A 65 16.18 14.19 13.27
C GLU A 65 15.16 13.63 14.29
N ASN A 66 15.57 13.49 15.55
CA ASN A 66 14.73 13.05 16.68
C ASN A 66 14.18 11.61 16.61
N GLU A 67 14.72 10.76 15.74
CA GLU A 67 14.36 9.35 15.67
C GLU A 67 15.32 8.47 16.48
N ILE A 68 14.78 7.43 17.12
CA ILE A 68 15.55 6.52 17.97
C ILE A 68 16.02 5.33 17.14
N SER A 69 17.32 5.27 16.84
CA SER A 69 17.88 4.17 16.06
C SER A 69 17.98 2.87 16.88
N VAL A 70 17.78 1.74 16.22
CA VAL A 70 17.89 0.40 16.83
C VAL A 70 19.32 0.04 17.26
N TYR A 71 20.32 0.83 16.83
CA TYR A 71 21.71 0.66 17.24
C TYR A 71 22.00 1.33 18.58
N ASP A 72 21.23 2.35 18.95
CA ASP A 72 21.45 3.16 20.16
C ASP A 72 20.66 2.66 21.37
N VAL A 73 19.81 1.65 21.17
CA VAL A 73 18.94 1.08 22.21
C VAL A 73 19.52 -0.23 22.74
N PRO A 74 19.68 -0.38 24.07
CA PRO A 74 20.13 -1.63 24.65
C PRO A 74 19.06 -2.72 24.46
N MET A 75 19.38 -3.72 23.64
CA MET A 75 18.52 -4.87 23.35
C MET A 75 19.35 -6.11 23.02
N SER A 76 18.70 -7.27 23.01
CA SER A 76 19.34 -8.53 22.66
C SER A 76 19.79 -8.51 21.20
N LYS A 77 20.91 -9.19 20.93
CA LYS A 77 21.43 -9.31 19.55
C LYS A 77 20.43 -10.01 18.64
N ARG A 78 19.59 -10.88 19.21
CA ARG A 78 18.49 -11.52 18.50
C ARG A 78 17.45 -10.50 18.06
N LEU A 79 16.92 -9.67 18.97
CA LEU A 79 15.92 -8.65 18.62
C LEU A 79 16.48 -7.66 17.59
N GLN A 80 17.69 -7.14 17.81
CA GLN A 80 18.33 -6.21 16.87
C GLN A 80 18.45 -6.82 15.46
N ASN A 81 18.89 -8.09 15.36
CA ASN A 81 18.98 -8.78 14.07
C ASN A 81 17.61 -9.02 13.42
N VAL A 82 16.55 -9.25 14.20
CA VAL A 82 15.18 -9.39 13.70
C VAL A 82 14.69 -8.07 13.08
N LEU A 83 14.94 -6.94 13.76
CA LEU A 83 14.55 -5.61 13.29
C LEU A 83 15.31 -5.22 12.01
N ILE A 84 16.65 -5.34 12.01
CA ILE A 84 17.49 -5.00 10.86
C ILE A 84 17.11 -5.80 9.60
N ARG A 85 16.85 -7.12 9.74
CA ARG A 85 16.44 -7.97 8.61
C ARG A 85 15.10 -7.59 8.00
N ASN A 86 14.25 -6.87 8.74
CA ASN A 86 12.98 -6.34 8.28
C ASN A 86 13.05 -4.84 7.96
N ASN A 87 14.26 -4.29 7.78
CA ASN A 87 14.50 -2.88 7.44
C ASN A 87 13.99 -1.88 8.49
N ILE A 88 13.90 -2.31 9.76
CA ILE A 88 13.56 -1.45 10.89
C ILE A 88 14.86 -0.88 11.45
N LEU A 89 15.20 0.33 11.04
CA LEU A 89 16.37 1.10 11.48
C LEU A 89 16.02 1.99 12.68
N TYR A 90 14.77 2.42 12.80
CA TYR A 90 14.28 3.30 13.85
C TYR A 90 13.03 2.71 14.53
N LEU A 91 12.89 2.94 15.84
CA LEU A 91 11.78 2.36 16.60
C LEU A 91 10.39 2.84 16.12
N SER A 92 10.27 4.08 15.65
CA SER A 92 9.00 4.65 15.13
C SER A 92 8.43 3.85 13.95
N GLN A 93 9.26 3.15 13.17
CA GLN A 93 8.80 2.26 12.11
C GLN A 93 7.94 1.11 12.65
N LEU A 94 8.05 0.74 13.92
CA LEU A 94 7.22 -0.31 14.51
C LEU A 94 5.73 0.08 14.53
N SER A 95 5.42 1.38 14.59
CA SER A 95 4.04 1.89 14.61
C SER A 95 3.30 1.68 13.27
N ILE A 96 4.03 1.56 12.15
CA ILE A 96 3.44 1.32 10.82
C ILE A 96 3.19 -0.16 10.54
N HIS A 97 3.66 -1.06 11.41
CA HIS A 97 3.43 -2.50 11.29
C HIS A 97 2.46 -2.97 12.38
N PRO A 98 1.39 -3.69 12.02
CA PRO A 98 0.53 -4.29 13.04
C PRO A 98 1.29 -5.37 13.81
N ARG A 99 0.94 -5.57 15.09
CA ARG A 99 1.54 -6.58 15.98
C ARG A 99 1.58 -7.97 15.33
N GLU A 100 0.51 -8.37 14.66
CA GLU A 100 0.42 -9.66 13.97
C GLU A 100 1.39 -9.82 12.79
N GLU A 101 1.87 -8.72 12.20
CA GLU A 101 2.92 -8.75 11.17
C GLU A 101 4.30 -8.88 11.82
N ILE A 102 4.56 -8.11 12.88
CA ILE A 102 5.83 -8.15 13.63
C ILE A 102 6.08 -9.56 14.20
N LEU A 103 5.04 -10.19 14.75
CA LEU A 103 5.12 -11.57 15.26
C LEU A 103 5.48 -12.61 14.19
N LYS A 104 5.26 -12.31 12.91
CA LYS A 104 5.65 -13.21 11.80
C LYS A 104 7.10 -13.02 11.37
N PHE A 105 7.82 -12.04 11.91
CA PHE A 105 9.23 -11.89 11.61
C PHE A 105 10.00 -13.13 12.02
N ARG A 106 10.89 -13.59 11.15
CA ARG A 106 11.70 -14.78 11.42
C ARG A 106 12.51 -14.55 12.69
N ASN A 107 12.43 -15.50 13.63
CA ASN A 107 13.04 -15.42 14.96
C ASN A 107 12.38 -14.41 15.92
N MET A 108 11.13 -13.98 15.67
CA MET A 108 10.32 -13.24 16.65
C MET A 108 9.50 -14.19 17.52
N GLY A 109 10.14 -14.79 18.52
CA GLY A 109 9.47 -15.62 19.52
C GLY A 109 8.85 -14.79 20.64
N GLU A 110 8.04 -15.41 21.49
CA GLU A 110 7.31 -14.75 22.59
C GLU A 110 8.22 -13.91 23.50
N SER A 111 9.35 -14.47 23.95
CA SER A 111 10.32 -13.74 24.78
C SER A 111 10.95 -12.53 24.08
N THR A 112 11.14 -12.62 22.76
CA THR A 112 11.69 -11.53 21.93
C THR A 112 10.66 -10.45 21.68
N MET A 113 9.39 -10.83 21.52
CA MET A 113 8.29 -9.87 21.42
C MET A 113 8.08 -9.15 22.76
N LEU A 114 8.16 -9.86 23.90
CA LEU A 114 8.07 -9.25 25.23
C LEU A 114 9.19 -8.23 25.46
N GLU A 115 10.42 -8.57 25.06
CA GLU A 115 11.54 -7.62 25.09
C GLU A 115 11.24 -6.37 24.24
N LEU A 116 10.71 -6.55 23.02
CA LEU A 116 10.33 -5.45 22.14
C LEU A 116 9.23 -4.59 22.76
N ASP A 117 8.21 -5.19 23.38
CA ASP A 117 7.12 -4.48 24.05
C ASP A 117 7.65 -3.57 25.17
N ASN A 118 8.55 -4.09 26.02
CA ASN A 118 9.17 -3.31 27.10
C ASN A 118 10.00 -2.13 26.56
N ILE A 119 10.71 -2.33 25.45
CA ILE A 119 11.45 -1.26 24.77
C ILE A 119 10.47 -0.21 24.23
N CYS A 120 9.44 -0.65 23.52
CA CYS A 120 8.43 0.25 22.97
C CYS A 120 7.74 1.07 24.06
N GLU A 121 7.36 0.47 25.18
CA GLU A 121 6.78 1.17 26.34
C GLU A 121 7.74 2.23 26.89
N LYS A 122 9.02 1.89 27.04
CA LYS A 122 10.06 2.82 27.53
C LYS A 122 10.24 4.05 26.64
N TYR A 123 10.07 3.89 25.33
CA TYR A 123 10.29 4.95 24.34
C TYR A 123 8.97 5.52 23.77
N ASP A 124 7.83 5.23 24.40
CA ASP A 124 6.50 5.69 23.97
C ASP A 124 6.15 5.36 22.51
N ILE A 125 6.54 4.16 22.06
CA ILE A 125 6.25 3.63 20.73
C ILE A 125 5.02 2.72 20.81
N ARG A 126 3.98 3.07 20.06
CA ARG A 126 2.72 2.32 20.08
C ARG A 126 2.64 1.29 18.95
N ILE A 127 2.80 0.02 19.29
CA ILE A 127 2.48 -1.09 18.38
C ILE A 127 0.97 -1.37 18.45
N CYS A 128 0.28 -1.19 17.33
CA CYS A 128 -1.16 -1.44 17.24
C CYS A 128 -1.45 -2.84 16.68
N SER A 129 -2.59 -3.43 17.07
CA SER A 129 -3.05 -4.72 16.53
C SER A 129 -4.13 -4.52 15.47
N LEU A 130 -4.29 -5.50 14.58
CA LEU A 130 -5.44 -5.56 13.67
C LEU A 130 -6.75 -5.94 14.37
N ALA A 131 -6.73 -6.26 15.67
CA ALA A 131 -7.91 -6.69 16.42
C ALA A 131 -9.09 -5.70 16.31
N SER A 132 -8.84 -4.40 16.50
CA SER A 132 -9.88 -3.36 16.38
C SER A 132 -10.48 -3.29 14.98
N ILE A 133 -9.65 -3.40 13.94
CA ILE A 133 -10.10 -3.41 12.54
C ILE A 133 -10.93 -4.66 12.26
N LYS A 134 -10.47 -5.84 12.70
CA LYS A 134 -11.21 -7.10 12.52
C LYS A 134 -12.57 -7.06 13.22
N GLU A 135 -12.65 -6.44 14.39
CA GLU A 135 -13.88 -6.25 15.15
C GLU A 135 -14.82 -5.29 14.42
N ALA A 136 -14.33 -4.11 14.04
CA ALA A 136 -15.10 -3.08 13.33
C ALA A 136 -15.68 -3.58 12.00
N PHE A 137 -14.96 -4.45 11.29
CA PHE A 137 -15.36 -5.00 9.99
C PHE A 137 -15.75 -6.49 10.04
N SER A 138 -16.10 -7.02 11.22
CA SER A 138 -16.44 -8.43 11.43
C SER A 138 -17.55 -8.94 10.50
N ASN A 139 -18.53 -8.10 10.17
CA ASN A 139 -19.63 -8.43 9.26
C ASN A 139 -19.25 -8.45 7.75
N CYS A 140 -18.04 -8.02 7.40
CA CYS A 140 -17.61 -7.87 6.02
C CYS A 140 -16.78 -9.06 5.47
N TYR A 141 -16.43 -10.04 6.33
CA TYR A 141 -15.70 -11.27 5.97
C TYR A 141 -14.46 -11.02 5.08
N PHE A 142 -13.62 -10.06 5.48
CA PHE A 142 -12.47 -9.66 4.69
C PHE A 142 -11.28 -10.61 4.80
N PRO A 143 -10.48 -10.76 3.72
CA PRO A 143 -9.19 -11.42 3.82
C PRO A 143 -8.24 -10.61 4.73
N VAL A 144 -7.28 -11.29 5.36
CA VAL A 144 -6.29 -10.66 6.26
C VAL A 144 -5.54 -9.51 5.57
N ALA A 145 -5.23 -9.65 4.28
CA ALA A 145 -4.55 -8.62 3.50
C ALA A 145 -5.29 -7.27 3.52
N LEU A 146 -6.62 -7.28 3.47
CA LEU A 146 -7.41 -6.05 3.46
C LEU A 146 -7.41 -5.36 4.83
N HIS A 147 -7.39 -6.12 5.94
CA HIS A 147 -7.20 -5.54 7.27
C HIS A 147 -5.85 -4.83 7.39
N THR A 148 -4.79 -5.41 6.82
CA THR A 148 -3.46 -4.77 6.77
C THR A 148 -3.48 -3.50 5.90
N MET A 149 -4.17 -3.52 4.76
CA MET A 149 -4.33 -2.34 3.91
C MET A 149 -5.08 -1.21 4.64
N PHE A 150 -6.15 -1.55 5.37
CA PHE A 150 -6.88 -0.59 6.21
C PHE A 150 -6.00 0.00 7.30
N PHE A 151 -5.22 -0.83 7.99
CA PHE A 151 -4.27 -0.36 8.99
C PHE A 151 -3.29 0.68 8.43
N LYS A 152 -2.64 0.38 7.29
CA LYS A 152 -1.69 1.28 6.63
C LYS A 152 -2.31 2.61 6.22
N ASN A 153 -3.61 2.62 5.94
CA ASN A 153 -4.35 3.81 5.54
C ASN A 153 -5.12 4.46 6.70
N ALA A 154 -4.78 4.11 7.94
CA ALA A 154 -5.41 4.61 9.16
C ALA A 154 -6.94 4.42 9.20
N ILE A 155 -7.44 3.33 8.62
CA ILE A 155 -8.86 2.94 8.63
C ILE A 155 -9.07 1.93 9.77
N PHE A 156 -9.57 2.40 10.90
CA PHE A 156 -9.79 1.58 12.09
C PHE A 156 -11.26 1.28 12.34
N SER A 157 -12.16 2.01 11.68
CA SER A 157 -13.60 1.93 11.83
C SER A 157 -14.32 2.20 10.51
N THR A 158 -15.63 1.93 10.49
CA THR A 158 -16.48 2.29 9.35
C THR A 158 -16.58 3.80 9.15
N ASP A 159 -16.38 4.57 10.22
CA ASP A 159 -16.45 6.03 10.20
C ASP A 159 -15.26 6.65 9.45
N ASP A 160 -14.10 6.00 9.48
CA ASP A 160 -12.92 6.44 8.73
C ASP A 160 -13.10 6.30 7.21
N LEU A 161 -14.14 5.58 6.77
CA LEU A 161 -14.54 5.47 5.36
C LEU A 161 -15.58 6.53 4.97
N LYS A 162 -16.10 7.33 5.91
CA LYS A 162 -17.00 8.44 5.59
C LYS A 162 -16.28 9.42 4.67
N ASN A 163 -17.00 9.93 3.69
CA ASN A 163 -16.50 10.88 2.69
C ASN A 163 -15.40 10.32 1.78
N LYS A 164 -15.13 9.02 1.80
CA LYS A 164 -14.27 8.38 0.81
C LYS A 164 -15.06 8.05 -0.45
N THR A 165 -14.38 8.12 -1.59
CA THR A 165 -14.90 7.69 -2.88
C THR A 165 -14.54 6.22 -3.16
N ALA A 166 -15.14 5.64 -4.20
CA ALA A 166 -14.70 4.34 -4.71
C ALA A 166 -13.24 4.36 -5.22
N HIS A 167 -12.76 5.53 -5.68
CA HIS A 167 -11.38 5.71 -6.09
C HIS A 167 -10.42 5.63 -4.90
N ASP A 168 -10.77 6.24 -3.76
CA ASP A 168 -9.97 6.13 -2.54
C ASP A 168 -9.85 4.67 -2.08
N LEU A 169 -10.96 3.92 -2.14
CA LEU A 169 -10.93 2.49 -1.83
C LEU A 169 -10.01 1.70 -2.76
N PHE A 170 -9.99 2.06 -4.05
CA PHE A 170 -9.08 1.46 -5.03
C PHE A 170 -7.60 1.74 -4.71
N LEU A 171 -7.29 2.96 -4.26
CA LEU A 171 -5.94 3.32 -3.81
C LEU A 171 -5.56 2.58 -2.51
N ILE A 172 -6.48 2.50 -1.54
CA ILE A 172 -6.30 1.75 -0.29
C ILE A 172 -5.98 0.28 -0.58
N CYS A 173 -6.66 -0.31 -1.57
CA CYS A 173 -6.43 -1.69 -2.00
C CYS A 173 -5.21 -1.86 -2.91
N GLU A 174 -4.28 -0.90 -2.93
CA GLU A 174 -3.04 -0.94 -3.72
C GLU A 174 -3.31 -1.19 -5.23
N ARG A 175 -4.43 -0.65 -5.74
CA ARG A 175 -4.89 -0.80 -7.14
C ARG A 175 -5.25 -2.23 -7.56
N ASP A 176 -5.43 -3.15 -6.60
CA ASP A 176 -5.98 -4.48 -6.85
C ASP A 176 -7.49 -4.38 -7.12
N TYR A 177 -7.87 -4.36 -8.40
CA TYR A 177 -9.27 -4.22 -8.82
C TYR A 177 -10.18 -5.35 -8.27
N PRO A 178 -9.84 -6.65 -8.39
CA PRO A 178 -10.64 -7.73 -7.79
C PRO A 178 -10.88 -7.59 -6.29
N LEU A 179 -9.85 -7.22 -5.53
CA LEU A 179 -9.95 -7.02 -4.09
C LEU A 179 -10.82 -5.80 -3.79
N THR A 180 -10.59 -4.68 -4.48
CA THR A 180 -11.37 -3.44 -4.36
C THR A 180 -12.85 -3.71 -4.60
N MET A 181 -13.18 -4.40 -5.69
CA MET A 181 -14.56 -4.76 -6.01
C MET A 181 -15.19 -5.62 -4.90
N LYS A 182 -14.48 -6.64 -4.41
CA LYS A 182 -14.98 -7.47 -3.30
C LYS A 182 -15.21 -6.64 -2.04
N ALA A 183 -14.28 -5.75 -1.71
CA ALA A 183 -14.37 -4.84 -0.57
C ALA A 183 -15.59 -3.92 -0.72
N TYR A 184 -15.72 -3.22 -1.84
CA TYR A 184 -16.80 -2.30 -2.15
C TYR A 184 -18.18 -2.92 -1.94
N TYR A 185 -18.44 -4.09 -2.54
CA TYR A 185 -19.74 -4.76 -2.37
C TYR A 185 -20.01 -5.21 -0.93
N SER A 186 -18.97 -5.63 -0.20
CA SER A 186 -19.12 -6.03 1.20
C SER A 186 -19.45 -4.83 2.10
N LEU A 187 -18.73 -3.72 1.92
CA LEU A 187 -18.95 -2.46 2.64
C LEU A 187 -20.35 -1.91 2.35
N LYS A 188 -20.74 -1.87 1.08
CA LYS A 188 -22.07 -1.42 0.64
C LYS A 188 -23.19 -2.29 1.21
N LYS A 189 -23.02 -3.61 1.27
CA LYS A 189 -23.98 -4.53 1.90
C LYS A 189 -24.15 -4.25 3.40
N ASN A 190 -23.09 -3.73 4.05
CA ASN A 190 -23.09 -3.35 5.46
C ASN A 190 -23.44 -1.86 5.70
N GLY A 191 -24.02 -1.18 4.69
CA GLY A 191 -24.54 0.18 4.84
C GLY A 191 -23.52 1.31 4.68
N ILE A 192 -22.28 1.00 4.30
CA ILE A 192 -21.25 2.01 4.05
C ILE A 192 -21.44 2.57 2.64
N MET A 193 -21.59 3.89 2.56
CA MET A 193 -21.80 4.62 1.32
C MET A 193 -20.53 5.40 0.96
N PHE A 194 -20.15 5.32 -0.30
CA PHE A 194 -19.03 6.08 -0.85
C PHE A 194 -19.55 7.33 -1.57
N GLU A 195 -18.78 8.41 -1.52
CA GLU A 195 -19.03 9.62 -2.31
C GLU A 195 -18.83 9.35 -3.80
N ASP A 196 -19.47 10.20 -4.61
CA ASP A 196 -19.36 10.08 -6.06
C ASP A 196 -17.98 10.48 -6.56
N TRP A 197 -17.57 9.90 -7.68
CA TRP A 197 -16.30 10.18 -8.34
C TRP A 197 -16.51 10.33 -9.85
N GLU A 198 -15.75 11.24 -10.48
CA GLU A 198 -15.96 11.65 -11.88
C GLU A 198 -15.95 10.45 -12.85
N ASP A 199 -15.00 9.53 -12.67
CA ASP A 199 -14.82 8.36 -13.51
C ASP A 199 -15.17 7.06 -12.77
N LYS A 200 -16.46 6.72 -12.82
CA LYS A 200 -17.02 5.57 -12.12
C LYS A 200 -16.37 4.25 -12.57
N TYR A 201 -16.06 3.41 -11.59
CA TYR A 201 -15.66 2.04 -11.81
C TYR A 201 -16.85 1.18 -12.24
N LEU A 202 -16.58 0.11 -13.00
CA LEU A 202 -17.65 -0.80 -13.44
C LEU A 202 -18.39 -1.46 -12.26
N PHE A 203 -17.72 -1.68 -11.13
CA PHE A 203 -18.36 -2.25 -9.93
C PHE A 203 -19.33 -1.29 -9.22
N GLU A 204 -19.30 0.00 -9.55
CA GLU A 204 -20.24 0.98 -8.99
C GLU A 204 -21.58 0.98 -9.75
N VAL A 205 -21.52 0.70 -11.06
CA VAL A 205 -22.66 0.80 -11.99
C VAL A 205 -23.26 -0.55 -12.40
N LEU A 206 -22.51 -1.64 -12.27
CA LEU A 206 -22.96 -2.99 -12.60
C LEU A 206 -23.14 -3.85 -11.36
N LEU A 207 -23.59 -5.10 -11.56
CA LEU A 207 -23.61 -6.13 -10.54
C LEU A 207 -22.25 -6.83 -10.46
N LYS A 208 -21.89 -7.33 -9.27
CA LYS A 208 -20.59 -7.98 -8.99
C LYS A 208 -20.19 -9.01 -10.05
N LYS A 209 -21.12 -9.90 -10.43
CA LYS A 209 -20.85 -10.95 -11.44
C LYS A 209 -20.49 -10.35 -12.80
N THR A 210 -21.21 -9.32 -13.23
CA THR A 210 -20.98 -8.66 -14.52
C THR A 210 -19.66 -7.89 -14.50
N SER A 211 -19.38 -7.11 -13.45
CA SER A 211 -18.10 -6.39 -13.30
C SER A 211 -16.90 -7.34 -13.26
N SER A 212 -17.02 -8.49 -12.58
CA SER A 212 -16.00 -9.56 -12.60
C SER A 212 -15.72 -10.07 -14.01
N LEU A 213 -16.76 -10.40 -14.76
CA LEU A 213 -16.62 -10.95 -16.12
C LEU A 213 -16.03 -9.92 -17.09
N MET A 214 -16.44 -8.66 -16.98
CA MET A 214 -15.91 -7.57 -17.79
C MET A 214 -14.41 -7.39 -17.60
N TRP A 215 -13.97 -7.38 -16.34
CA TRP A 215 -12.55 -7.30 -16.02
C TRP A 215 -11.78 -8.55 -16.50
N GLN A 216 -12.34 -9.75 -16.31
CA GLN A 216 -11.67 -11.00 -16.71
C GLN A 216 -11.54 -11.18 -18.23
N LYS A 217 -12.55 -10.77 -19.01
CA LYS A 217 -12.57 -10.98 -20.47
C LYS A 217 -11.95 -9.81 -21.24
N TYR A 218 -12.11 -8.58 -20.74
CA TYR A 218 -11.78 -7.36 -21.49
C TYR A 218 -10.86 -6.40 -20.75
N GLU A 219 -10.47 -6.69 -19.50
CA GLU A 219 -9.64 -5.82 -18.64
C GLU A 219 -10.21 -4.40 -18.40
N ILE A 220 -11.51 -4.23 -18.63
CA ILE A 220 -12.21 -2.96 -18.38
C ILE A 220 -12.49 -2.84 -16.88
N VAL A 221 -12.07 -1.71 -16.30
CA VAL A 221 -12.21 -1.38 -14.88
C VAL A 221 -13.07 -0.13 -14.66
N LYS A 222 -13.04 0.82 -15.60
CA LYS A 222 -13.77 2.09 -15.53
C LYS A 222 -14.67 2.29 -16.74
N VAL A 223 -15.66 3.17 -16.55
CA VAL A 223 -16.61 3.51 -17.60
C VAL A 223 -15.96 4.34 -18.71
N SER A 224 -15.01 5.23 -18.39
CA SER A 224 -14.28 6.02 -19.40
C SER A 224 -13.62 5.17 -20.49
N GLN A 225 -13.11 3.99 -20.15
CA GLN A 225 -12.39 3.11 -21.08
C GLN A 225 -13.24 2.62 -22.26
N PHE A 226 -14.58 2.73 -22.20
CA PHE A 226 -15.42 2.34 -23.35
C PHE A 226 -15.20 3.22 -24.59
N VAL A 227 -14.67 4.44 -24.46
CA VAL A 227 -14.36 5.30 -25.61
C VAL A 227 -13.21 4.75 -26.47
N ASP A 228 -12.35 3.91 -25.89
CA ASP A 228 -11.19 3.33 -26.58
C ASP A 228 -11.56 2.09 -27.43
N TYR A 229 -12.81 1.63 -27.36
CA TYR A 229 -13.28 0.43 -28.07
C TYR A 229 -13.96 0.80 -29.37
N SER A 230 -13.74 0.00 -30.42
CA SER A 230 -14.45 0.14 -31.69
C SER A 230 -15.94 -0.16 -31.55
N GLU A 231 -16.77 0.39 -32.44
CA GLU A 231 -18.22 0.14 -32.47
C GLU A 231 -18.56 -1.36 -32.47
N ALA A 232 -17.86 -2.17 -33.27
CA ALA A 232 -18.08 -3.62 -33.32
C ALA A 232 -17.79 -4.32 -31.98
N GLN A 233 -16.76 -3.90 -31.26
CA GLN A 233 -16.44 -4.44 -29.93
C GLN A 233 -17.49 -4.01 -28.89
N LEU A 234 -17.94 -2.75 -28.96
CA LEU A 234 -19.00 -2.25 -28.09
C LEU A 234 -20.33 -2.96 -28.34
N GLU A 235 -20.67 -3.27 -29.60
CA GLU A 235 -21.85 -4.06 -29.96
C GLU A 235 -21.79 -5.48 -29.39
N GLU A 236 -20.63 -6.15 -29.46
CA GLU A 236 -20.43 -7.46 -28.82
C GLU A 236 -20.64 -7.38 -27.30
N ILE A 237 -20.02 -6.40 -26.65
CA ILE A 237 -20.13 -6.20 -25.19
C ILE A 237 -21.58 -5.90 -24.79
N ILE A 238 -22.26 -5.01 -25.52
CA ILE A 238 -23.66 -4.64 -25.23
C ILE A 238 -24.60 -5.82 -25.48
N SER A 239 -24.35 -6.63 -26.51
CA SER A 239 -25.12 -7.85 -26.79
C SER A 239 -25.03 -8.84 -25.62
N LEU A 240 -23.82 -9.04 -25.08
CA LEU A 240 -23.60 -9.90 -23.92
C LEU A 240 -24.14 -9.29 -22.61
N TYR A 241 -24.17 -7.97 -22.51
CA TYR A 241 -24.54 -7.24 -21.29
C TYR A 241 -25.47 -6.05 -21.59
N PRO A 242 -26.77 -6.28 -21.86
CA PRO A 242 -27.69 -5.23 -22.30
C PRO A 242 -27.81 -4.02 -21.35
N LYS A 243 -27.59 -4.23 -20.04
CA LYS A 243 -27.60 -3.16 -19.03
C LYS A 243 -26.52 -2.10 -19.25
N LEU A 244 -25.44 -2.43 -19.96
CA LEU A 244 -24.38 -1.48 -20.32
C LEU A 244 -24.82 -0.52 -21.43
N SER A 245 -25.83 -0.86 -22.23
CA SER A 245 -26.25 -0.03 -23.38
C SER A 245 -26.52 1.42 -23.00
N ARG A 246 -27.22 1.66 -21.88
CA ARG A 246 -27.52 3.02 -21.41
C ARG A 246 -26.27 3.77 -20.95
N ILE A 247 -25.37 3.08 -20.24
CA ILE A 247 -24.15 3.68 -19.67
C ILE A 247 -23.16 4.05 -20.79
N VAL A 248 -22.94 3.14 -21.73
CA VAL A 248 -22.07 3.35 -22.89
C VAL A 248 -22.61 4.47 -23.78
N LYS A 249 -23.92 4.48 -24.06
CA LYS A 249 -24.55 5.54 -24.87
C LYS A 249 -24.45 6.93 -24.26
N THR A 250 -24.65 7.06 -22.94
CA THR A 250 -24.50 8.37 -22.27
C THR A 250 -23.08 8.89 -22.35
N ARG A 251 -22.07 8.02 -22.25
CA ARG A 251 -20.65 8.44 -22.31
C ARG A 251 -20.14 8.73 -23.71
N LEU A 252 -20.59 7.98 -24.72
CA LEU A 252 -20.27 8.28 -26.12
C LEU A 252 -20.90 9.58 -26.62
N GLN A 253 -21.88 10.14 -25.90
CA GLN A 253 -22.50 11.45 -26.22
C GLN A 253 -21.81 12.63 -25.54
N GLU A 254 -20.96 12.38 -24.53
CA GLU A 254 -20.19 13.40 -23.80
C GLU A 254 -18.81 13.68 -24.44
N HIS A 255 -18.46 12.94 -25.50
CA HIS A 255 -17.25 13.04 -26.30
C HIS A 255 -17.57 13.27 -27.77
#